data_AF-A0A5Q4B9T2-F1
#
_entry.id   AF-A0A5Q4B9T2-F1
#
_cell.length_a   1.000
_cell.length_b   1.000
_cell.length_c   1.000
_cell.angle_alpha   90.00
_cell.angle_beta   90.00
_cell.angle_gamma   90.00
#
_symmetry.space_group_name_H-M   'P 1'
#
loop_
_entity.id
_entity.type
_entity.pdbx_description
1 polymer ?
#
loop_
_entity_poly.entity_id
_entity_poly.type
_entity_poly.pdbx_seq_one_letter_code
_entity_poly.pdbx_strand_id
1 'polypeptide(L)'
;MKAVKPHASAVFVPAPYAAGAIIEAIEAEVPLVVTQSKTRLVGPNCPGIIAPDQCRVGIMPYKQYSKGVVGIVSKSGTLSYEAVGATTKAGLGQSIVVGMGGDMMPANYPNAFIKEEEEEDYFN
;
A
#
# COMPACT_ATOMS: atom_id res chain seq x y z
N MET A 1 -11.59 27.26 -8.19
CA MET A 1 -10.57 26.42 -7.54
C MET A 1 -9.70 25.80 -8.62
N LYS A 2 -8.38 25.71 -8.43
CA LYS A 2 -7.46 25.07 -9.38
C LYS A 2 -7.82 23.57 -9.42
N ALA A 3 -8.02 22.99 -10.61
CA ALA A 3 -8.30 21.56 -10.73
C ALA A 3 -7.11 20.76 -10.20
N VAL A 4 -7.32 20.05 -9.09
CA VAL A 4 -6.31 19.18 -8.49
C VAL A 4 -6.44 17.83 -9.17
N LYS A 5 -5.34 17.27 -9.68
CA LYS A 5 -5.28 15.93 -10.30
C LYS A 5 -4.62 14.97 -9.31
N PRO A 6 -5.35 14.44 -8.32
CA PRO A 6 -4.77 13.54 -7.34
C PRO A 6 -4.35 12.22 -7.99
N HIS A 7 -3.16 11.74 -7.64
CA HIS A 7 -2.65 10.43 -8.11
C HIS A 7 -2.92 9.32 -7.09
N ALA A 8 -3.33 9.67 -5.87
CA ALA A 8 -3.64 8.75 -4.79
C ALA A 8 -4.77 9.28 -3.89
N SER A 9 -5.58 8.36 -3.35
CA SER A 9 -6.62 8.59 -2.35
C SER A 9 -6.39 7.65 -1.16
N ALA A 10 -6.74 8.10 0.05
CA ALA A 10 -6.73 7.29 1.26
C ALA A 10 -8.09 7.41 1.95
N VAL A 11 -8.74 6.28 2.21
CA VAL A 11 -10.09 6.27 2.80
C VAL A 11 -10.02 5.89 4.26
N PHE A 12 -10.35 6.86 5.11
CA PHE A 12 -10.43 6.73 6.57
C PHE A 12 -11.87 6.98 7.05
N VAL A 13 -12.80 6.17 6.56
CA VAL A 13 -14.22 6.25 6.94
C VAL A 13 -14.63 5.03 7.77
N PRO A 14 -15.68 5.13 8.62
CA PRO A 14 -16.22 3.96 9.31
C PRO A 14 -16.63 2.86 8.34
N ALA A 15 -16.52 1.60 8.77
CA ALA A 15 -16.74 0.42 7.93
C ALA A 15 -18.04 0.45 7.08
N PRO A 16 -19.21 0.89 7.60
CA PRO A 16 -20.43 0.96 6.79
C PRO A 16 -20.35 1.88 5.58
N TYR A 17 -19.48 2.89 5.61
CA TYR A 17 -19.33 3.90 4.55
C TYR A 17 -18.14 3.62 3.63
N ALA A 18 -17.31 2.63 3.96
CA ALA A 18 -16.08 2.35 3.22
C ALA A 18 -16.37 2.07 1.75
N ALA A 19 -17.32 1.19 1.43
CA ALA A 19 -17.65 0.88 0.05
C ALA A 19 -18.05 2.11 -0.78
N GLY A 20 -18.86 3.02 -0.22
CA GLY A 20 -19.30 4.25 -0.89
C GLY A 20 -18.15 5.19 -1.20
N ALA A 21 -17.27 5.44 -0.21
CA ALA A 21 -16.10 6.30 -0.40
C ALA A 21 -15.11 5.78 -1.47
N ILE A 22 -15.15 4.48 -1.75
CA ILE A 22 -14.26 3.86 -2.72
C ILE A 22 -14.82 3.94 -4.12
N ILE A 23 -16.11 3.70 -4.26
CA ILE A 23 -16.83 3.92 -5.52
C ILE A 23 -16.65 5.37 -5.96
N GLU A 24 -16.79 6.33 -5.04
CA GLU A 24 -16.54 7.75 -5.30
C GLU A 24 -15.12 8.02 -5.81
N ALA A 25 -14.10 7.39 -5.20
CA ALA A 25 -12.71 7.54 -5.63
C ALA A 25 -12.43 6.91 -7.01
N ILE A 26 -13.12 5.81 -7.35
CA ILE A 26 -13.03 5.16 -8.66
C ILE A 26 -13.70 6.03 -9.72
N GLU A 27 -14.90 6.55 -9.46
CA GLU A 27 -15.63 7.45 -10.36
C GLU A 27 -14.87 8.76 -10.61
N ALA A 28 -14.07 9.20 -9.63
CA ALA A 28 -13.17 10.34 -9.76
C ALA A 28 -11.86 10.02 -10.51
N GLU A 29 -11.71 8.81 -11.06
CA GLU A 29 -10.53 8.33 -11.81
C GLU A 29 -9.21 8.45 -11.03
N VAL A 30 -9.23 8.28 -9.70
CA VAL A 30 -8.01 8.37 -8.89
C VAL A 30 -7.16 7.09 -9.08
N PRO A 31 -5.90 7.19 -9.55
CA PRO A 31 -5.08 6.03 -9.93
C PRO A 31 -4.71 5.05 -8.81
N LEU A 32 -4.57 5.52 -7.58
CA LEU A 32 -4.23 4.70 -6.41
C LEU A 32 -5.25 4.98 -5.30
N VAL A 33 -5.88 3.93 -4.79
CA VAL A 33 -6.94 4.06 -3.78
C VAL A 33 -6.52 3.16 -2.63
N VAL A 34 -6.04 3.74 -1.53
CA VAL A 34 -5.63 3.00 -0.31
C VAL A 34 -6.84 2.86 0.60
N THR A 35 -7.60 1.78 0.40
CA THR A 35 -8.94 1.59 0.98
C THR A 35 -9.30 0.09 1.12
N GLN A 36 -10.58 -0.27 1.11
CA GLN A 36 -11.18 -1.60 1.14
C GLN A 36 -11.89 -1.95 -0.21
N SER A 37 -11.15 -2.18 -1.31
CA SER A 37 -11.49 -2.79 -2.65
C SER A 37 -11.73 -1.92 -3.93
N LYS A 38 -11.04 -2.31 -5.04
CA LYS A 38 -11.27 -2.17 -6.51
C LYS A 38 -10.36 -1.33 -7.47
N THR A 39 -9.56 -0.37 -7.02
CA THR A 39 -8.43 0.17 -7.84
C THR A 39 -7.14 -0.61 -7.50
N ARG A 40 -5.93 -0.24 -7.97
CA ARG A 40 -4.71 -0.68 -7.24
C ARG A 40 -4.89 -0.26 -5.80
N LEU A 41 -5.05 -1.26 -4.96
CA LEU A 41 -5.64 -1.09 -3.65
C LEU A 41 -4.92 -1.91 -2.62
N VAL A 42 -4.53 -1.19 -1.58
CA VAL A 42 -3.89 -1.76 -0.39
C VAL A 42 -4.92 -1.70 0.72
N GLY A 43 -5.33 -2.86 1.22
CA GLY A 43 -6.44 -3.08 2.15
C GLY A 43 -7.54 -4.01 1.59
N PRO A 44 -8.69 -4.20 2.26
CA PRO A 44 -9.17 -3.67 3.55
C PRO A 44 -8.25 -3.72 4.78
N ASN A 45 -8.58 -2.95 5.84
CA ASN A 45 -7.99 -3.11 7.19
C ASN A 45 -6.45 -3.15 7.18
N CYS A 46 -5.84 -2.12 6.58
CA CYS A 46 -4.42 -2.08 6.33
C CYS A 46 -3.74 -0.88 6.99
N PRO A 47 -2.44 -1.00 7.32
CA PRO A 47 -1.68 0.14 7.83
C PRO A 47 -1.27 1.09 6.69
N GLY A 48 -1.34 0.65 5.43
CA GLY A 48 -1.15 1.43 4.21
C GLY A 48 0.16 1.15 3.46
N ILE A 49 0.69 2.16 2.78
CA ILE A 49 1.96 2.12 2.04
C ILE A 49 2.91 3.19 2.58
N ILE A 50 4.19 2.85 2.69
CA ILE A 50 5.26 3.81 2.99
C ILE A 50 6.49 3.52 2.13
N ALA A 51 6.97 4.54 1.45
CA ALA A 51 8.28 4.58 0.83
C ALA A 51 9.13 5.59 1.62
N PRO A 52 10.16 5.14 2.36
CA PRO A 52 10.92 6.02 3.24
C PRO A 52 11.51 7.21 2.49
N ASP A 53 11.47 8.40 3.10
CA ASP A 53 11.90 9.69 2.52
C ASP A 53 11.17 10.13 1.22
N GLN A 54 10.11 9.43 0.80
CA GLN A 54 9.35 9.76 -0.40
C GLN A 54 7.88 9.98 -0.12
N CYS A 55 7.17 8.97 0.37
CA CYS A 55 5.74 9.04 0.57
C CYS A 55 5.26 8.15 1.71
N ARG A 56 4.16 8.57 2.33
CA ARG A 56 3.44 7.79 3.32
C ARG A 56 1.95 7.98 3.09
N VAL A 57 1.26 6.87 2.86
CA VAL A 57 -0.19 6.83 2.72
C VAL A 57 -0.71 5.79 3.70
N GLY A 58 -1.13 6.23 4.89
CA GLY A 58 -1.54 5.32 5.96
C GLY A 58 -1.11 5.73 7.37
N ILE A 59 -1.35 4.84 8.31
CA ILE A 59 -1.13 5.07 9.76
C ILE A 59 0.25 4.62 10.26
N MET A 60 1.07 4.00 9.40
CA MET A 60 2.40 3.47 9.78
C MET A 60 3.34 4.53 10.38
N PRO A 61 4.02 4.24 11.50
CA PRO A 61 4.84 5.24 12.19
C PRO A 61 6.15 5.54 11.43
N TYR A 62 6.25 6.73 10.84
CA TYR A 62 7.33 7.11 9.92
C TYR A 62 8.77 6.96 10.46
N LYS A 63 9.01 7.27 11.74
CA LYS A 63 10.38 7.39 12.31
C LYS A 63 11.15 6.07 12.33
N GLN A 64 10.45 4.95 12.25
CA GLN A 64 11.01 3.61 12.32
C GLN A 64 11.51 3.10 10.96
N TYR A 65 11.17 3.80 9.88
CA TYR A 65 11.49 3.41 8.52
C TYR A 65 12.72 4.18 8.07
N SER A 66 13.69 3.47 7.51
CA SER A 66 14.89 4.06 6.92
C SER A 66 14.96 3.69 5.44
N LYS A 67 15.39 4.62 4.60
CA LYS A 67 15.55 4.33 3.17
C LYS A 67 16.60 3.25 2.97
N GLY A 68 16.28 2.29 2.11
CA GLY A 68 17.13 1.16 1.82
C GLY A 68 16.66 0.37 0.61
N VAL A 69 17.07 -0.91 0.56
CA VAL A 69 16.87 -1.75 -0.64
C VAL A 69 15.78 -2.80 -0.48
N VAL A 70 15.29 -3.06 0.73
CA VAL A 70 14.36 -4.16 0.99
C VAL A 70 12.90 -3.75 0.76
N GLY A 71 12.21 -4.43 -0.16
CA GLY A 71 10.77 -4.34 -0.31
C GLY A 71 10.06 -5.27 0.67
N ILE A 72 9.03 -4.79 1.38
CA ILE A 72 8.26 -5.60 2.35
C ILE A 72 6.79 -5.54 1.97
N VAL A 73 6.18 -6.71 1.73
CA VAL A 73 4.74 -6.85 1.52
C VAL A 73 4.22 -7.83 2.58
N SER A 74 3.28 -7.40 3.42
CA SER A 74 2.75 -8.23 4.50
C SER A 74 1.26 -8.05 4.71
N LYS A 75 0.53 -9.16 4.91
CA LYS A 75 -0.87 -9.12 5.37
C LYS A 75 -0.99 -8.72 6.84
N SER A 76 -0.03 -9.14 7.67
CA SER A 76 0.00 -8.80 9.09
C SER A 76 0.72 -7.47 9.33
N GLY A 77 0.04 -6.53 10.00
CA GLY A 77 0.63 -5.25 10.39
C GLY A 77 1.76 -5.42 11.39
N THR A 78 1.61 -6.29 12.40
CA THR A 78 2.65 -6.52 13.42
C THR A 78 3.90 -7.14 12.81
N LEU A 79 3.75 -8.17 11.96
CA LEU A 79 4.89 -8.78 11.26
C LEU A 79 5.58 -7.79 10.32
N SER A 80 4.83 -6.85 9.73
CA SER A 80 5.44 -5.81 8.90
C SER A 80 6.38 -4.91 9.71
N TYR A 81 6.01 -4.56 10.95
CA TYR A 81 6.84 -3.75 11.83
C TYR A 81 8.07 -4.50 12.33
N GLU A 82 7.94 -5.79 12.62
CA GLU A 82 9.06 -6.64 12.99
C GLU A 82 10.06 -6.77 11.84
N ALA A 83 9.59 -6.99 10.61
CA ALA A 83 10.43 -7.06 9.42
C ALA A 83 11.16 -5.73 9.15
N VAL A 84 10.47 -4.59 9.31
CA VAL A 84 11.09 -3.25 9.23
C VAL A 84 12.17 -3.07 10.29
N GLY A 85 11.89 -3.47 11.53
CA GLY A 85 12.86 -3.40 12.62
C GLY A 85 14.09 -4.28 12.35
N ALA A 86 13.89 -5.50 11.86
CA ALA A 86 14.97 -6.43 11.55
C ALA A 86 15.86 -5.92 10.40
N THR A 87 15.26 -5.48 9.29
CA THR A 87 15.98 -4.97 8.11
C THR A 87 16.70 -3.66 8.40
N THR A 88 16.14 -2.80 9.25
CA THR A 88 16.81 -1.57 9.71
C THR A 88 17.99 -1.88 10.62
N LYS A 89 17.85 -2.81 11.58
CA LYS A 89 18.97 -3.26 12.44
C LYS A 89 20.09 -3.92 11.64
N ALA A 90 19.76 -4.61 10.56
CA ALA A 90 20.73 -5.18 9.63
C ALA A 90 21.42 -4.13 8.72
N GLY A 91 21.05 -2.85 8.81
CA GLY A 91 21.60 -1.78 7.98
C GLY A 91 21.13 -1.78 6.52
N LEU A 92 20.10 -2.57 6.19
CA LEU A 92 19.60 -2.71 4.82
C LEU A 92 18.54 -1.65 4.46
N GLY A 93 17.76 -1.21 5.45
CA GLY A 93 16.62 -0.29 5.27
C GLY A 93 15.53 -0.83 4.34
N GLN A 94 14.54 0.00 3.99
CA GLN A 94 13.40 -0.37 3.17
C GLN A 94 13.27 0.51 1.92
N SER A 95 12.91 -0.10 0.81
CA SER A 95 12.59 0.61 -0.44
C SER A 95 11.12 1.00 -0.47
N ILE A 96 10.23 0.06 -0.14
CA ILE A 96 8.79 0.25 0.00
C ILE A 96 8.24 -0.78 0.98
N VAL A 97 7.27 -0.38 1.80
CA VAL A 97 6.53 -1.27 2.69
C VAL A 97 5.05 -1.15 2.41
N VAL A 98 4.44 -2.28 2.06
CA VAL A 98 3.01 -2.41 1.74
C VAL A 98 2.38 -3.33 2.78
N GLY A 99 1.62 -2.75 3.71
CA GLY A 99 0.76 -3.55 4.57
C GLY A 99 -0.55 -3.80 3.84
N MET A 100 -0.83 -5.04 3.45
CA MET A 100 -2.02 -5.38 2.66
C MET A 100 -3.30 -5.53 3.48
N GLY A 101 -3.18 -5.72 4.80
CA GLY A 101 -4.30 -5.99 5.70
C GLY A 101 -4.62 -7.48 5.85
N GLY A 102 -5.30 -7.80 6.95
CA GLY A 102 -5.52 -9.17 7.42
C GLY A 102 -6.84 -9.80 7.02
N ASP A 103 -7.66 -9.12 6.22
CA ASP A 103 -8.99 -9.58 5.87
C ASP A 103 -8.93 -10.81 4.93
N MET A 104 -9.92 -11.72 5.04
CA MET A 104 -9.93 -12.98 4.28
C MET A 104 -9.91 -12.76 2.76
N MET A 105 -10.52 -11.67 2.28
CA MET A 105 -10.46 -11.22 0.90
C MET A 105 -9.68 -9.91 0.81
N PRO A 106 -8.34 -9.96 0.64
CA PRO A 106 -7.57 -8.77 0.32
C PRO A 106 -7.94 -8.31 -1.09
N ALA A 107 -7.93 -7.00 -1.34
CA ALA A 107 -8.32 -6.51 -2.65
C ALA A 107 -7.27 -6.75 -3.76
N ASN A 108 -6.02 -7.00 -3.38
CA ASN A 108 -4.94 -7.39 -4.28
C ASN A 108 -4.09 -8.48 -3.64
N TYR A 109 -3.54 -9.36 -4.49
CA TYR A 109 -2.57 -10.36 -4.08
C TYR A 109 -1.18 -9.74 -3.92
N PRO A 110 -0.28 -10.32 -3.09
CA PRO A 110 1.07 -9.79 -2.89
C PRO A 110 1.81 -9.53 -4.21
N ASN A 111 1.61 -10.43 -5.19
CA ASN A 111 2.24 -10.40 -6.50
C ASN A 111 1.87 -9.15 -7.32
N ALA A 112 0.76 -8.47 -7.01
CA ALA A 112 0.40 -7.21 -7.67
C ALA A 112 1.37 -6.05 -7.34
N PHE A 113 2.17 -6.20 -6.28
CA PHE A 113 3.13 -5.20 -5.79
C PHE A 113 4.59 -5.61 -6.01
N ILE A 114 4.83 -6.85 -6.40
CA ILE A 114 6.15 -7.37 -6.76
C ILE A 114 6.25 -7.25 -8.28
N LYS A 115 7.12 -6.37 -8.79
CA LYS A 115 7.57 -6.50 -10.17
C LYS A 115 8.67 -7.56 -10.16
N GLU A 116 8.42 -8.72 -10.76
CA GLU A 116 9.53 -9.56 -11.21
C GLU A 116 10.25 -8.79 -12.33
N GLU A 117 11.57 -8.62 -12.21
CA GLU A 117 12.40 -8.24 -13.35
C GLU A 117 12.40 -9.44 -14.32
N GLU A 118 11.70 -9.25 -15.45
CA GLU A 118 11.59 -10.06 -16.68
C GLU A 118 10.88 -11.42 -16.65
N GLU A 119 9.76 -11.51 -17.41
CA GLU A 119 9.71 -12.40 -18.57
C GLU A 119 8.87 -11.75 -19.68
N GLU A 120 9.50 -11.65 -20.85
CA GLU A 120 8.94 -11.31 -22.15
C GLU A 120 7.86 -12.35 -22.57
N ASP A 121 7.02 -12.00 -23.54
CA ASP A 121 6.00 -12.85 -24.19
C ASP A 121 4.70 -13.20 -23.45
N TYR A 122 3.66 -12.37 -23.66
CA TYR A 122 2.28 -12.85 -23.84
C TYR A 122 1.53 -11.99 -24.87
N PHE A 123 1.98 -12.07 -26.12
CA PHE A 123 1.11 -12.04 -27.31
C PHE A 123 1.46 -13.26 -28.17
N ASN A 124 0.82 -14.38 -27.84
CA ASN A 124 0.26 -15.30 -28.82
C ASN A 124 -1.18 -15.60 -28.39
#